data_AF-A0A2K5PDK7-F1
#
_entry.id   AF-A0A2K5PDK7-F1
#
_cell.length_a   1.000
_cell.length_b   1.000
_cell.length_c   1.000
_cell.angle_alpha   90.00
_cell.angle_beta   90.00
_cell.angle_gamma   90.00
#
_symmetry.space_group_name_H-M   'P 1'
#
loop_
_entity.id
_entity.type
_entity.pdbx_description
1 polymer ?
#
loop_
_entity_poly.entity_id
_entity_poly.type
_entity_poly.pdbx_seq_one_letter_code
_entity_poly.pdbx_strand_id
1 'polypeptide(L)'
;RALDKVTELVLDNCLCVNGEIECLNDTCKELEFLSMANVGLNSLAWLPSLNKCQKLELSDNIISGGLEVLTEKCPNLTYLNLSGNIIKDLSRVEMKMTKWKRKMKLVHLKDMLKKRKRKRMRMKLKQVQSWEREKQKWASHT
;
A
#
# COMPACT_ATOMS: atom_id res chain seq x y z
N ARG A 1 -2.60 10.26 29.90
CA ARG A 1 -3.06 11.20 28.84
C ARG A 1 -3.84 10.35 27.84
N ALA A 2 -5.15 10.57 27.72
CA ALA A 2 -6.09 9.66 27.05
C ALA A 2 -5.73 9.43 25.57
N LEU A 3 -5.29 8.21 25.24
CA LEU A 3 -5.10 7.73 23.85
C LEU A 3 -6.46 7.53 23.14
N ASP A 4 -7.55 7.64 23.90
CA ASP A 4 -8.95 7.51 23.52
C ASP A 4 -9.41 8.51 22.45
N LYS A 5 -8.56 9.48 22.07
CA LYS A 5 -8.83 10.49 21.03
C LYS A 5 -7.89 10.41 19.83
N VAL A 6 -6.98 9.43 19.79
CA VAL A 6 -6.01 9.30 18.68
C VAL A 6 -6.72 8.70 17.48
N THR A 7 -6.84 9.50 16.42
CA THR A 7 -7.46 9.10 15.14
C THR A 7 -6.42 8.67 14.11
N GLU A 8 -5.18 9.10 14.25
CA GLU A 8 -4.09 8.81 13.31
C GLU A 8 -2.82 8.41 14.06
N LEU A 9 -2.20 7.31 13.65
CA LEU A 9 -0.98 6.79 14.25
C LEU A 9 0.00 6.34 13.15
N VAL A 10 1.21 6.87 13.20
CA VAL A 10 2.30 6.57 12.26
C VAL A 10 3.47 6.00 13.06
N LEU A 11 3.86 4.77 12.76
CA LEU A 11 4.91 4.01 13.43
C LEU A 11 5.96 3.51 12.42
N ASP A 12 6.14 4.23 11.32
CA ASP A 12 7.05 3.83 10.26
C ASP A 12 8.49 3.76 10.78
N ASN A 13 9.23 2.72 10.35
CA ASN A 13 10.60 2.43 10.78
C ASN A 13 10.77 2.17 12.28
N CYS A 14 9.69 1.98 13.03
CA CYS A 14 9.77 1.48 14.40
C CYS A 14 10.07 -0.02 14.38
N LEU A 15 11.10 -0.45 15.12
CA LEU A 15 11.40 -1.87 15.24
C LEU A 15 10.35 -2.54 16.14
N CYS A 16 9.57 -3.45 15.56
CA CYS A 16 8.64 -4.28 16.31
C CYS A 16 9.41 -5.39 17.03
N VAL A 17 9.40 -5.40 18.36
CA VAL A 17 10.01 -6.48 19.16
C VAL A 17 8.99 -7.61 19.28
N ASN A 18 9.34 -8.81 18.82
CA ASN A 18 8.49 -10.01 18.87
C ASN A 18 7.13 -9.93 18.15
N GLY A 19 6.95 -8.97 17.24
CA GLY A 19 5.67 -8.82 16.53
C GLY A 19 4.60 -8.10 17.35
N GLU A 20 4.88 -7.69 18.58
CA GLU A 20 3.97 -6.90 19.39
C GLU A 20 4.38 -5.43 19.39
N ILE A 21 3.40 -4.55 19.22
CA ILE A 21 3.59 -3.12 19.39
C ILE A 21 2.92 -2.75 20.69
N GLU A 22 3.74 -2.48 21.72
CA GLU A 22 3.27 -2.10 23.06
C GLU A 22 2.26 -0.93 23.05
N CYS A 23 2.26 -0.12 21.98
CA CYS A 23 1.35 1.01 21.78
C CYS A 23 -0.01 0.64 21.16
N LEU A 24 -0.16 -0.54 20.55
CA LEU A 24 -1.38 -1.00 19.87
C LEU A 24 -2.21 -1.91 20.77
N ASN A 25 -2.55 -1.43 21.97
CA ASN A 25 -3.50 -2.09 22.86
C ASN A 25 -4.94 -1.61 22.58
N ASP A 26 -5.93 -2.15 23.30
CA ASP A 26 -7.38 -1.81 23.22
C ASP A 26 -7.73 -0.33 23.46
N THR A 27 -6.74 0.54 23.63
CA THR A 27 -6.85 1.98 23.79
C THR A 27 -7.07 2.73 22.47
N CYS A 28 -6.71 2.14 21.32
CA CYS A 28 -6.79 2.79 19.99
C CYS A 28 -8.15 2.60 19.30
N LYS A 29 -9.28 2.75 20.02
CA LYS A 29 -10.63 2.48 19.50
C LYS A 29 -11.12 3.49 18.45
N GLU A 30 -10.60 4.72 18.53
CA GLU A 30 -10.95 5.84 17.64
C GLU A 30 -10.03 5.95 16.41
N LEU A 31 -9.10 5.01 16.23
CA LEU A 31 -8.10 5.08 15.18
C LEU A 31 -8.74 4.89 13.80
N GLU A 32 -8.57 5.88 12.93
CA GLU A 32 -9.01 5.90 11.54
C GLU A 32 -7.87 5.59 10.55
N PHE A 33 -6.64 5.94 10.92
CA PHE A 33 -5.45 5.72 10.11
C PHE A 33 -4.30 5.11 10.93
N LEU A 34 -3.74 4.03 10.41
CA LEU A 34 -2.54 3.39 10.93
C LEU A 34 -1.50 3.21 9.82
N SER A 35 -0.29 3.69 10.06
CA SER A 35 0.87 3.43 9.20
C SER A 35 1.96 2.72 9.96
N MET A 36 2.44 1.63 9.37
CA MET A 36 3.54 0.83 9.88
C MET A 36 4.38 0.30 8.72
N ALA A 37 4.99 1.23 8.00
CA ALA A 37 5.90 0.89 6.92
C ALA A 37 7.28 0.49 7.49
N ASN A 38 7.90 -0.53 6.90
CA ASN A 38 9.27 -0.94 7.20
C ASN A 38 9.55 -1.20 8.70
N VAL A 39 8.65 -1.94 9.35
CA VAL A 39 8.77 -2.27 10.78
C VAL A 39 9.17 -3.74 11.02
N GLY A 40 9.31 -4.52 9.94
CA GLY A 40 9.69 -5.93 9.99
C GLY A 40 8.55 -6.91 10.30
N LEU A 41 7.30 -6.53 10.04
CA LEU A 41 6.15 -7.41 10.31
C LEU A 41 6.15 -8.66 9.44
N ASN A 42 5.93 -9.82 10.06
CA ASN A 42 5.75 -11.11 9.38
C ASN A 42 4.31 -11.65 9.44
N SER A 43 3.50 -11.15 10.37
CA SER A 43 2.14 -11.59 10.68
C SER A 43 1.29 -10.39 11.10
N LEU A 44 -0.04 -10.56 11.06
CA LEU A 44 -1.03 -9.56 11.48
C LEU A 44 -1.88 -10.05 12.67
N ALA A 45 -1.55 -11.22 13.25
CA ALA A 45 -2.34 -11.83 14.31
C ALA A 45 -2.41 -10.99 15.60
N TRP A 46 -1.38 -10.18 15.85
CA TRP A 46 -1.25 -9.29 17.00
C TRP A 46 -2.05 -7.98 16.85
N LEU A 47 -2.67 -7.72 15.68
CA LEU A 47 -3.46 -6.50 15.50
C LEU A 47 -4.66 -6.48 16.46
N PRO A 48 -4.87 -5.38 17.22
CA PRO A 48 -6.07 -5.19 18.01
C PRO A 48 -7.29 -4.97 17.10
N SER A 49 -8.49 -4.97 17.70
CA SER A 49 -9.72 -4.65 16.95
C SER A 49 -9.78 -3.14 16.66
N LEU A 50 -9.58 -2.77 15.40
CA LEU A 50 -9.58 -1.40 14.91
C LEU A 50 -10.87 -1.12 14.13
N ASN A 51 -11.99 -1.06 14.86
CA ASN A 51 -13.32 -0.96 14.26
C ASN A 51 -13.53 0.32 13.43
N LYS A 52 -12.87 1.43 13.78
CA LYS A 52 -12.97 2.70 13.04
C LYS A 52 -11.91 2.90 11.96
N CYS A 53 -10.94 1.98 11.87
CA CYS A 53 -9.82 2.13 10.94
C CYS A 53 -10.27 2.02 9.49
N GLN A 54 -10.01 3.06 8.72
CA GLN A 54 -10.36 3.19 7.32
C GLN A 54 -9.13 3.06 6.40
N LYS A 55 -7.94 3.31 6.93
CA LYS A 55 -6.69 3.32 6.15
C LYS A 55 -5.58 2.60 6.90
N LEU A 56 -4.97 1.63 6.24
CA LEU A 56 -3.88 0.83 6.78
C LEU A 56 -2.72 0.77 5.78
N GLU A 57 -1.55 1.25 6.21
CA GLU A 57 -0.30 1.23 5.46
C GLU A 57 0.67 0.23 6.10
N LEU A 58 1.08 -0.78 5.34
CA LEU A 58 1.93 -1.89 5.79
C LEU A 58 3.06 -2.15 4.78
N SER A 59 3.48 -1.14 4.02
CA SER A 59 4.52 -1.31 3.01
C SER A 59 5.85 -1.78 3.59
N ASP A 60 6.65 -2.44 2.75
CA ASP A 60 8.04 -2.82 3.05
C ASP A 60 8.18 -3.67 4.32
N ASN A 61 7.22 -4.56 4.54
CA ASN A 61 7.27 -5.60 5.58
C ASN A 61 7.53 -6.98 4.95
N ILE A 62 7.56 -8.04 5.75
CA ILE A 62 7.78 -9.42 5.32
C ILE A 62 6.53 -10.30 5.47
N ILE A 63 5.35 -9.71 5.37
CA ILE A 63 4.07 -10.41 5.49
C ILE A 63 3.93 -11.39 4.33
N SER A 64 3.63 -12.66 4.64
CA SER A 64 3.49 -13.73 3.66
C SER A 64 2.08 -14.32 3.56
N GLY A 65 1.20 -14.05 4.53
CA GLY A 65 -0.17 -14.56 4.61
C GLY A 65 -0.94 -14.03 5.82
N GLY A 66 -2.02 -14.72 6.21
CA GLY A 66 -2.82 -14.40 7.41
C GLY A 66 -3.68 -13.14 7.28
N LEU A 67 -3.92 -12.68 6.06
CA LEU A 67 -4.65 -11.45 5.76
C LEU A 67 -6.15 -11.54 6.08
N GLU A 68 -6.70 -12.74 6.31
CA GLU A 68 -8.07 -12.94 6.79
C GLU A 68 -8.38 -12.18 8.08
N VAL A 69 -7.39 -11.99 8.95
CA VAL A 69 -7.54 -11.27 10.22
C VAL A 69 -7.97 -9.82 10.02
N LEU A 70 -7.62 -9.21 8.87
CA LEU A 70 -8.03 -7.85 8.54
C LEU A 70 -9.55 -7.71 8.42
N THR A 71 -10.24 -8.77 7.99
CA THR A 71 -11.70 -8.75 7.87
C THR A 71 -12.41 -8.78 9.23
N GLU A 72 -11.75 -9.33 10.24
CA GLU A 72 -12.26 -9.42 11.61
C GLU A 72 -11.86 -8.21 12.45
N LYS A 73 -10.59 -7.77 12.32
CA LYS A 73 -10.02 -6.69 13.12
C LYS A 73 -10.30 -5.30 12.54
N CYS A 74 -10.40 -5.16 11.22
CA CYS A 74 -10.57 -3.88 10.53
C CYS A 74 -11.78 -3.91 9.58
N PRO A 75 -13.02 -4.07 10.10
CA PRO A 75 -14.20 -4.27 9.27
C PRO A 75 -14.53 -3.07 8.35
N ASN A 76 -14.11 -1.86 8.76
CA ASN A 76 -14.37 -0.61 8.03
C ASN A 76 -13.22 -0.15 7.12
N LEU A 77 -12.23 -1.01 6.88
CA LEU A 77 -11.07 -0.64 6.08
C LEU A 77 -11.48 -0.31 4.65
N THR A 78 -10.95 0.79 4.12
CA THR A 78 -11.23 1.28 2.77
C THR A 78 -9.98 1.46 1.92
N TYR A 79 -8.82 1.54 2.57
CA TYR A 79 -7.51 1.64 1.97
C TYR A 79 -6.56 0.66 2.68
N LEU A 80 -5.83 -0.11 1.88
CA LEU A 80 -4.82 -1.03 2.34
C LEU A 80 -3.63 -0.97 1.38
N ASN A 81 -2.44 -0.72 1.90
CA ASN A 81 -1.21 -0.84 1.14
C ASN A 81 -0.34 -1.96 1.73
N LEU A 82 0.02 -2.92 0.88
CA LEU A 82 0.83 -4.09 1.18
C LEU A 82 2.03 -4.19 0.24
N SER A 83 2.40 -3.10 -0.43
CA SER A 83 3.57 -3.07 -1.32
C SER A 83 4.84 -3.48 -0.58
N GLY A 84 5.81 -4.09 -1.27
CA GLY A 84 7.06 -4.52 -0.63
C GLY A 84 6.95 -5.76 0.28
N ASN A 85 5.77 -6.41 0.39
CA ASN A 85 5.60 -7.66 1.15
C ASN A 85 5.76 -8.93 0.28
N ILE A 86 5.93 -10.09 0.92
CA ILE A 86 6.19 -11.40 0.28
C ILE A 86 4.88 -12.20 0.13
N ILE A 87 3.78 -11.53 -0.25
CA ILE A 87 2.45 -12.17 -0.32
C ILE A 87 2.38 -13.03 -1.58
N LYS A 88 2.36 -14.35 -1.38
CA LYS A 88 2.26 -15.33 -2.48
C LYS A 88 0.83 -15.58 -2.96
N ASP A 89 -0.16 -15.37 -2.09
CA ASP A 89 -1.57 -15.62 -2.38
C ASP A 89 -2.46 -14.47 -1.87
N LEU A 90 -2.98 -13.67 -2.80
CA LEU A 90 -3.95 -12.59 -2.53
C LEU A 90 -5.41 -13.06 -2.73
N SER A 91 -5.63 -14.27 -3.25
CA SER A 91 -6.93 -14.75 -3.74
C SER A 91 -7.97 -14.88 -2.62
N ARG A 92 -7.55 -15.37 -1.46
CA ARG A 92 -8.41 -15.62 -0.28
C ARG A 92 -8.95 -14.33 0.35
N VAL A 93 -8.17 -13.26 0.24
CA VAL A 93 -8.46 -11.92 0.77
C VAL A 93 -9.43 -11.19 -0.16
N GLU A 94 -9.19 -11.29 -1.46
CA GLU A 94 -10.05 -10.74 -2.50
C GLU A 94 -11.49 -11.25 -2.46
N MET A 95 -11.71 -12.48 -1.98
CA MET A 95 -13.02 -13.12 -1.92
C MET A 95 -13.88 -12.56 -0.78
N LYS A 96 -13.29 -12.28 0.38
CA LYS A 96 -13.98 -11.64 1.52
C LYS A 96 -14.06 -10.11 1.37
N MET A 97 -13.15 -9.49 0.63
CA MET A 97 -13.04 -8.03 0.45
C MET A 97 -13.81 -7.47 -0.75
N THR A 98 -14.86 -8.15 -1.22
CA THR A 98 -15.72 -7.71 -2.34
C THR A 98 -16.35 -6.32 -2.11
N LYS A 99 -16.50 -5.88 -0.86
CA LYS A 99 -16.92 -4.52 -0.48
C LYS A 99 -15.82 -3.46 -0.73
N TRP A 100 -14.53 -3.81 -0.56
CA TRP A 100 -13.39 -2.91 -0.75
C TRP A 100 -13.02 -2.75 -2.23
N LYS A 101 -13.36 -3.72 -3.10
CA LYS A 101 -13.10 -3.68 -4.55
C LYS A 101 -13.70 -2.44 -5.25
N ARG A 102 -14.81 -1.87 -4.75
CA ARG A 102 -15.38 -0.62 -5.30
C ARG A 102 -14.55 0.63 -4.96
N LYS A 103 -13.89 0.67 -3.80
CA LYS A 103 -13.15 1.85 -3.29
C LYS A 103 -11.63 1.74 -3.54
N MET A 104 -11.03 0.56 -3.35
CA MET A 104 -9.61 0.27 -3.62
C MET A 104 -9.24 0.27 -5.10
N LYS A 105 -10.14 -0.14 -6.02
CA LYS A 105 -9.88 -0.03 -7.47
C LYS A 105 -9.54 1.40 -7.87
N LEU A 106 -10.04 2.41 -7.18
CA LEU A 106 -9.89 3.79 -7.63
C LEU A 106 -8.45 4.31 -7.51
N VAL A 107 -7.66 3.86 -6.52
CA VAL A 107 -6.31 4.40 -6.27
C VAL A 107 -5.25 3.62 -7.05
N HIS A 108 -5.22 2.28 -6.91
CA HIS A 108 -4.24 1.45 -7.62
C HIS A 108 -4.44 1.49 -9.15
N LEU A 109 -5.69 1.54 -9.63
CA LEU A 109 -5.96 1.70 -11.06
C LEU A 109 -5.51 3.07 -11.57
N LYS A 110 -5.74 4.15 -10.82
CA LYS A 110 -5.29 5.50 -11.21
C LYS A 110 -3.76 5.57 -11.30
N ASP A 111 -3.04 5.01 -10.35
CA ASP A 111 -1.57 4.99 -10.36
C ASP A 111 -1.00 4.08 -11.44
N MET A 112 -1.60 2.90 -11.65
CA MET A 112 -1.23 2.00 -12.75
C MET A 112 -1.49 2.66 -14.12
N LEU A 113 -2.63 3.35 -14.29
CA LEU A 113 -2.95 4.08 -15.52
C LEU A 113 -2.02 5.28 -15.72
N LYS A 114 -1.66 6.01 -14.65
CA LYS A 114 -0.69 7.11 -14.68
C LYS A 114 0.71 6.62 -15.06
N LYS A 115 1.17 5.49 -14.48
CA LYS A 115 2.43 4.82 -14.84
C LYS A 115 2.42 4.36 -16.31
N ARG A 116 1.34 3.76 -16.80
CA ARG A 116 1.17 3.36 -18.22
C ARG A 116 1.22 4.56 -19.18
N LYS A 117 0.53 5.67 -18.86
CA LYS A 117 0.57 6.91 -19.66
C LYS A 117 2.00 7.49 -19.71
N ARG A 118 2.70 7.56 -18.58
CA ARG A 118 4.10 8.00 -18.51
C ARG A 118 5.05 7.13 -19.36
N LYS A 119 4.88 5.81 -19.34
CA LYS A 119 5.69 4.88 -20.15
C LYS A 119 5.49 5.11 -21.66
N ARG A 120 4.24 5.31 -22.11
CA ARG A 120 3.93 5.62 -23.52
C ARG A 120 4.56 6.94 -23.98
N MET A 121 4.46 8.00 -23.15
CA MET A 121 5.08 9.30 -23.44
C MET A 121 6.60 9.19 -23.63
N ARG A 122 7.31 8.46 -22.74
CA ARG A 122 8.77 8.25 -22.84
C ARG A 122 9.15 7.49 -24.11
N MET A 123 8.38 6.49 -24.53
CA MET A 123 8.64 5.77 -25.78
C MET A 123 8.47 6.66 -27.00
N LYS A 124 7.41 7.49 -27.04
CA LYS A 124 7.23 8.48 -28.11
C LYS A 124 8.38 9.49 -28.17
N LEU A 125 8.80 10.03 -27.02
CA LEU A 125 9.91 10.97 -26.97
C LEU A 125 11.21 10.36 -27.47
N LYS A 126 11.50 9.09 -27.10
CA LYS A 126 12.66 8.35 -27.62
C LYS A 126 12.61 8.15 -29.13
N GLN A 127 11.43 7.86 -29.69
CA GLN A 127 11.25 7.74 -31.14
C GLN A 127 11.49 9.09 -31.84
N VAL A 128 10.94 10.18 -31.32
CA VAL A 128 11.17 11.55 -31.86
C VAL A 128 12.65 11.91 -31.81
N GLN A 129 13.32 11.69 -30.68
CA GLN A 129 14.77 11.91 -30.55
C GLN A 129 15.61 11.00 -31.45
N SER A 130 15.14 9.78 -31.75
CA SER A 130 15.80 8.91 -32.71
C SER A 130 15.69 9.48 -34.12
N TRP A 131 14.48 9.89 -34.50
CA TRP A 131 14.18 10.46 -35.80
C TRP A 131 14.90 11.80 -36.04
N GLU A 132 14.97 12.66 -35.02
CA GLU A 132 15.76 13.91 -35.09
C GLU A 132 17.25 13.64 -35.29
N ARG A 133 17.81 12.64 -34.61
CA ARG A 133 19.22 12.25 -34.80
C ARG A 133 19.48 11.69 -36.20
N GLU A 134 18.57 10.89 -36.74
CA GLU A 134 18.66 10.42 -38.13
C GLU A 134 18.56 11.58 -39.13
N LYS A 135 17.63 12.52 -38.91
CA LYS A 135 17.51 13.74 -39.71
C LYS A 135 18.78 14.58 -39.69
N GLN A 136 19.39 14.78 -38.52
CA GLN A 136 20.67 15.51 -38.40
C GLN A 136 21.81 14.80 -39.13
N LYS A 137 21.88 13.46 -39.06
CA LYS A 137 22.88 12.67 -39.81
C LYS A 137 22.73 12.82 -41.32
N TRP A 138 21.49 12.84 -41.83
CA TRP A 138 21.23 13.06 -43.25
C TRP A 138 21.58 14.49 -43.67
N ALA A 139 21.25 15.48 -42.85
CA ALA A 139 21.59 16.88 -43.10
C ALA A 139 23.10 17.17 -43.08
N SER A 140 23.92 16.33 -42.44
CA SER A 140 25.38 16.47 -42.41
C SER A 140 26.11 15.69 -43.50
N HIS A 141 25.40 14.89 -44.31
CA HIS A 141 25.94 14.12 -45.44
C HIS A 141 25.50 14.68 -46.80
N THR A 142 24.81 15.81 -46.82
CA THR A 142 24.52 16.63 -48.00
C THR A 142 25.30 17.93 -47.90
#